data_AF-A0A956TXN7-F1
#
_entry.id   AF-A0A956TXN7-F1
#
_cell.length_a   1.000
_cell.length_b   1.000
_cell.length_c   1.000
_cell.angle_alpha   90.00
_cell.angle_beta   90.00
_cell.angle_gamma   90.00
#
_symmetry.space_group_name_H-M   'P 1'
#
loop_
_entity.id
_entity.type
_entity.pdbx_description
1 polymer ?
#
loop_
_entity_poly.entity_id
_entity_poly.type
_entity_poly.pdbx_seq_one_letter_code
_entity_poly.pdbx_strand_id
1 'polypeptide(L)'
;KPAEFQVTINEIKEKVVPELDDDLARKCGPYDSLEQLKTEVGKFIDNKVDYENEFRKQKAIIDALVDAAEVDVPDSMVNREAKVLQEEVQQRFKAQGLNWEQFVDQQGGQSIWDNLRDEALRRVQTSLTFGAVAKDANIVVTEAEFHQEIAQLAREKGMDEKQAMRQLANNAQAAQSLNDLILSRKIIAYLLERVEVNYVDAPDEADEGASQASGAAVASALEQEEYEVLSED
;
A
#
# COMPACT_ATOMS: atom_id res chain seq x y z
N LYS A 1 5.86 -7.78 33.05
CA LYS A 1 5.32 -8.22 34.36
C LYS A 1 4.25 -9.28 34.11
N PRO A 2 4.14 -10.34 34.91
CA PRO A 2 3.03 -11.29 34.78
C PRO A 2 1.70 -10.58 35.10
N ALA A 3 0.66 -10.88 34.33
CA ALA A 3 -0.69 -10.33 34.48
C ALA A 3 -1.67 -11.46 34.81
N GLU A 4 -2.47 -11.29 35.86
CA GLU A 4 -3.56 -12.20 36.21
C GLU A 4 -4.87 -11.63 35.66
N PHE A 5 -5.54 -12.43 34.81
CA PHE A 5 -6.85 -12.10 34.26
C PHE A 5 -7.91 -12.93 34.97
N GLN A 6 -8.86 -12.25 35.62
CA GLN A 6 -10.02 -12.90 36.21
C GLN A 6 -11.13 -12.96 35.14
N VAL A 7 -11.21 -14.11 34.45
CA VAL A 7 -12.16 -14.30 33.34
C VAL A 7 -13.40 -15.04 33.84
N THR A 8 -14.56 -14.40 33.72
CA THR A 8 -15.86 -15.02 33.99
C THR A 8 -16.46 -15.49 32.67
N ILE A 9 -16.71 -16.80 32.54
CA ILE A 9 -17.35 -17.38 31.36
C ILE A 9 -18.86 -17.13 31.47
N ASN A 10 -19.38 -16.23 30.63
CA ASN A 10 -20.81 -15.91 30.61
C ASN A 10 -21.62 -16.92 29.79
N GLU A 11 -21.08 -17.39 28.66
CA GLU A 11 -21.79 -18.29 27.75
C GLU A 11 -20.78 -19.09 26.93
N ILE A 12 -21.12 -20.35 26.63
CA ILE A 12 -20.35 -21.21 25.73
C ILE A 12 -21.23 -21.45 24.51
N LYS A 13 -20.81 -20.91 23.36
CA LYS A 13 -21.49 -21.10 22.06
C LYS A 13 -20.62 -21.95 21.15
N GLU A 14 -21.28 -22.81 20.38
CA GLU A 14 -20.64 -23.58 19.31
C GLU A 14 -20.85 -22.87 17.98
N LYS A 15 -19.79 -22.73 17.19
CA LYS A 15 -19.85 -22.13 15.86
C LYS A 15 -20.35 -23.18 14.87
N VAL A 16 -21.65 -23.17 14.55
CA VAL A 16 -22.23 -24.03 13.51
C VAL A 16 -21.96 -23.38 12.15
N VAL A 17 -21.16 -24.05 11.32
CA VAL A 17 -20.91 -23.61 9.95
C VAL A 17 -22.19 -23.86 9.15
N PRO A 18 -22.81 -22.82 8.55
CA PRO A 18 -24.00 -23.00 7.72
C PRO A 18 -23.66 -23.83 6.47
N GLU A 19 -24.65 -24.52 5.94
CA GLU A 19 -24.49 -25.21 4.65
C GLU A 19 -24.22 -24.19 3.54
N LEU A 20 -23.43 -24.62 2.55
CA LEU A 20 -23.06 -23.78 1.43
C LEU A 20 -24.22 -23.77 0.42
N ASP A 21 -25.23 -22.94 0.67
CA ASP A 21 -26.49 -22.87 -0.08
C ASP A 21 -26.89 -21.44 -0.47
N ASP A 22 -28.04 -21.29 -1.14
CA ASP A 22 -28.55 -19.99 -1.59
C ASP A 22 -28.99 -19.09 -0.42
N ASP A 23 -29.36 -19.66 0.73
CA ASP A 23 -29.72 -18.89 1.92
C ASP A 23 -28.48 -18.29 2.59
N LEU A 24 -27.33 -18.95 2.50
CA LEU A 24 -26.03 -18.35 2.85
C LEU A 24 -25.69 -17.20 1.91
N ALA A 25 -25.88 -17.37 0.59
CA ALA A 25 -25.59 -16.34 -0.40
C ALA A 25 -26.36 -15.03 -0.12
N ARG A 26 -27.66 -15.14 0.18
CA ARG A 26 -28.50 -13.98 0.53
C ARG A 26 -28.11 -13.32 1.86
N LYS A 27 -27.52 -14.08 2.80
CA LYS A 27 -27.02 -13.53 4.07
C LYS A 27 -25.68 -12.80 3.91
N CYS A 28 -24.89 -13.17 2.90
CA CYS A 28 -23.56 -12.61 2.65
C CYS A 28 -23.57 -11.31 1.82
N GLY A 29 -24.72 -10.89 1.29
CA GLY A 29 -24.82 -9.66 0.50
C GLY A 29 -25.94 -9.70 -0.55
N PRO A 30 -25.85 -8.88 -1.60
CA PRO A 30 -26.86 -8.78 -2.66
C PRO A 30 -26.75 -9.93 -3.67
N TYR A 31 -26.63 -11.18 -3.19
CA TYR A 31 -26.50 -12.38 -4.03
C TYR A 31 -27.77 -13.22 -3.96
N ASP A 32 -28.33 -13.58 -5.12
CA ASP A 32 -29.58 -14.34 -5.19
C ASP A 32 -29.35 -15.86 -5.08
N SER A 33 -28.15 -16.32 -5.40
CA SER A 33 -27.75 -17.74 -5.40
C SER A 33 -26.30 -17.96 -5.01
N LEU A 34 -25.98 -19.19 -4.61
CA LEU A 34 -24.62 -19.64 -4.32
C LEU A 34 -23.69 -19.50 -5.53
N GLU A 35 -24.21 -19.72 -6.73
CA GLU A 35 -23.43 -19.60 -7.97
C GLU A 35 -23.01 -18.15 -8.24
N GLN A 36 -23.90 -17.19 -7.96
CA GLN A 36 -23.55 -15.76 -8.03
C GLN A 36 -22.49 -15.41 -6.98
N LEU A 37 -22.66 -15.85 -5.73
CA LEU A 37 -21.66 -15.63 -4.68
C LEU A 37 -20.29 -16.20 -5.07
N LYS A 38 -20.24 -17.44 -5.57
CA LYS A 38 -18.98 -18.08 -6.02
C LYS A 38 -18.34 -17.33 -7.17
N THR A 39 -19.14 -16.84 -8.11
CA THR A 39 -18.64 -16.07 -9.26
C THR A 39 -18.02 -14.75 -8.82
N GLU A 40 -18.68 -14.02 -7.92
CA GLU A 40 -18.18 -12.73 -7.42
C GLU A 40 -16.96 -12.92 -6.50
N VAL A 41 -16.96 -13.95 -5.65
CA VAL A 41 -15.76 -14.31 -4.87
C VAL A 41 -14.60 -14.73 -5.78
N GLY A 42 -14.87 -15.48 -6.85
CA GLY A 42 -13.88 -15.85 -7.86
C GLY A 42 -13.25 -14.61 -8.51
N LYS A 43 -14.09 -13.68 -9.00
CA LYS A 43 -13.61 -12.40 -9.55
C LYS A 43 -12.82 -11.59 -8.53
N PHE A 44 -13.25 -11.56 -7.27
CA PHE A 44 -12.55 -10.86 -6.22
C PHE A 44 -11.15 -11.44 -5.99
N ILE A 45 -11.05 -12.77 -5.94
CA ILE A 45 -9.76 -13.46 -5.80
C ILE A 45 -8.89 -13.22 -7.03
N ASP A 46 -9.43 -13.36 -8.24
CA ASP A 46 -8.69 -13.12 -9.49
C ASP A 46 -8.14 -11.69 -9.54
N ASN A 47 -8.98 -10.69 -9.26
CA ASN A 47 -8.57 -9.29 -9.20
C ASN A 47 -7.49 -9.04 -8.13
N LYS A 48 -7.61 -9.68 -6.95
CA LYS A 48 -6.61 -9.59 -5.89
C LYS A 48 -5.29 -10.21 -6.31
N VAL A 49 -5.32 -11.39 -6.91
CA VAL A 49 -4.14 -12.11 -7.39
C VAL A 49 -3.46 -11.32 -8.51
N ASP A 50 -4.21 -10.77 -9.45
CA ASP A 50 -3.69 -9.93 -10.53
C ASP A 50 -3.00 -8.68 -9.99
N TYR A 51 -3.63 -7.99 -9.03
CA TYR A 51 -3.04 -6.84 -8.36
C TYR A 51 -1.75 -7.20 -7.61
N GLU A 52 -1.76 -8.29 -6.84
CA GLU A 52 -0.58 -8.76 -6.11
C GLU A 52 0.56 -9.15 -7.06
N ASN A 53 0.25 -9.82 -8.16
CA ASN A 53 1.22 -10.20 -9.17
C ASN A 53 1.82 -8.97 -9.87
N GLU A 54 0.99 -7.99 -10.21
CA GLU A 54 1.47 -6.75 -10.79
C GLU A 54 2.39 -6.01 -9.82
N PHE A 55 1.99 -5.90 -8.55
CA PHE A 55 2.81 -5.29 -7.50
C PHE A 55 4.14 -6.03 -7.31
N ARG A 56 4.13 -7.37 -7.20
CA ARG A 56 5.35 -8.18 -7.07
C ARG A 56 6.27 -7.99 -8.28
N LYS A 57 5.71 -7.97 -9.49
CA LYS A 57 6.47 -7.74 -10.73
C LYS A 57 7.16 -6.38 -10.70
N GLN A 58 6.41 -5.32 -10.38
CA GLN A 58 6.96 -3.97 -10.30
C GLN A 58 8.06 -3.88 -9.22
N LYS A 59 7.80 -4.44 -8.03
CA LYS A 59 8.76 -4.47 -6.93
C LYS A 59 10.05 -5.21 -7.30
N ALA A 60 9.95 -6.40 -7.92
CA ALA A 60 11.12 -7.17 -8.32
C ALA A 60 12.01 -6.42 -9.31
N ILE A 61 11.42 -5.66 -10.23
CA ILE A 61 12.18 -4.82 -11.18
C ILE A 61 12.89 -3.69 -10.46
N ILE A 62 12.21 -3.04 -9.51
CA ILE A 62 12.80 -1.96 -8.69
C ILE A 62 13.97 -2.49 -7.89
N ASP A 63 13.76 -3.59 -7.15
CA ASP A 63 14.79 -4.20 -6.31
C ASP A 63 15.99 -4.63 -7.16
N ALA A 64 15.76 -5.30 -8.29
CA ALA A 64 16.84 -5.69 -9.20
C ALA A 64 17.61 -4.49 -9.78
N LEU A 65 16.92 -3.40 -10.10
CA LEU A 65 17.54 -2.18 -10.61
C LEU A 65 18.38 -1.48 -9.54
N VAL A 66 17.86 -1.39 -8.32
CA VAL A 66 18.53 -0.76 -7.17
C VAL A 66 19.74 -1.58 -6.73
N ASP A 67 19.61 -2.90 -6.67
CA ASP A 67 20.71 -3.80 -6.28
C ASP A 67 21.83 -3.83 -7.33
N ALA A 68 21.51 -3.60 -8.62
CA ALA A 68 22.49 -3.48 -9.69
C ALA A 68 23.14 -2.08 -9.77
N ALA A 69 22.54 -1.05 -9.16
CA ALA A 69 23.03 0.31 -9.21
C ALA A 69 24.02 0.58 -8.07
N GLU A 70 25.26 0.93 -8.42
CA GLU A 70 26.23 1.45 -7.44
C GLU A 70 25.91 2.92 -7.13
N VAL A 71 25.20 3.16 -6.02
CA VAL A 71 24.83 4.51 -5.56
C VAL A 71 25.44 4.76 -4.18
N ASP A 72 26.41 5.69 -4.11
CA ASP A 72 26.93 6.20 -2.85
C ASP A 72 25.98 7.28 -2.30
N VAL A 73 25.27 6.96 -1.21
CA VAL A 73 24.27 7.84 -0.61
C VAL A 73 24.84 8.51 0.64
N PRO A 74 24.94 9.85 0.67
CA PRO A 74 25.38 10.56 1.87
C PRO A 74 24.43 10.36 3.06
N ASP A 75 25.01 10.17 4.24
CA ASP A 75 24.25 10.02 5.50
C ASP A 75 23.25 11.14 5.78
N SER A 76 23.55 12.36 5.31
CA SER A 76 22.65 13.51 5.47
C SER A 76 21.33 13.33 4.70
N MET A 77 21.36 12.66 3.55
CA MET A 77 20.16 12.35 2.76
C MET A 77 19.34 11.25 3.45
N VAL A 78 19.99 10.18 3.89
CA VAL A 78 19.34 9.08 4.64
C VAL A 78 18.65 9.61 5.90
N ASN A 79 19.35 10.45 6.68
CA ASN A 79 18.79 11.05 7.89
C ASN A 79 17.59 11.97 7.62
N ARG A 80 17.61 12.70 6.50
CA ARG A 80 16.48 13.54 6.12
C ARG A 80 15.26 12.69 5.74
N GLU A 81 15.48 11.66 4.94
CA GLU A 81 14.41 10.78 4.50
C GLU A 81 13.83 9.95 5.64
N ALA A 82 14.68 9.44 6.54
CA ALA A 82 14.24 8.68 7.69
C ALA A 82 13.37 9.52 8.65
N LYS A 83 13.62 10.84 8.75
CA LYS A 83 12.72 11.76 9.48
C LYS A 83 11.36 11.91 8.79
N VAL A 84 11.34 11.99 7.46
CA VAL A 84 10.08 12.05 6.70
C VAL A 84 9.27 10.77 6.94
N LEU A 85 9.91 9.60 6.85
CA LEU A 85 9.26 8.31 7.16
C LEU A 85 8.73 8.27 8.60
N GLN A 86 9.51 8.77 9.57
CA GLN A 86 9.04 8.87 10.95
C GLN A 86 7.79 9.75 11.08
N GLU A 87 7.77 10.91 10.43
CA GLU A 87 6.61 11.81 10.42
C GLU A 87 5.39 11.17 9.77
N GLU A 88 5.57 10.45 8.65
CA GLU A 88 4.50 9.68 7.97
C GLU A 88 3.90 8.62 8.91
N VAL A 89 4.75 7.85 9.59
CA VAL A 89 4.30 6.83 10.55
C VAL A 89 3.58 7.48 11.73
N GLN A 90 4.10 8.57 12.27
CA GLN A 90 3.45 9.32 13.36
C GLN A 90 2.06 9.84 12.96
N GLN A 91 1.91 10.34 11.73
CA GLN A 91 0.62 10.80 11.22
C GLN A 91 -0.38 9.65 11.12
N ARG A 92 0.04 8.48 10.64
CA ARG A 92 -0.81 7.28 10.58
C ARG A 92 -1.25 6.82 11.97
N PHE A 93 -0.34 6.80 12.94
CA PHE A 93 -0.66 6.46 14.33
C PHE A 93 -1.70 7.42 14.92
N LYS A 94 -1.51 8.74 14.70
CA LYS A 94 -2.49 9.75 15.15
C LYS A 94 -3.86 9.54 14.53
N ALA A 95 -3.94 9.21 13.24
CA ALA A 95 -5.20 8.95 12.55
C ALA A 95 -5.95 7.74 13.13
N GLN A 96 -5.23 6.74 13.62
CA GLN A 96 -5.80 5.54 14.27
C GLN A 96 -6.02 5.71 15.79
N GLY A 97 -5.76 6.90 16.34
CA GLY A 97 -5.85 7.15 17.79
C GLY A 97 -4.76 6.45 18.61
N LEU A 98 -3.70 5.97 17.99
CA LEU A 98 -2.57 5.31 18.64
C LEU A 98 -1.50 6.32 19.05
N ASN A 99 -0.87 6.11 20.21
CA ASN A 99 0.23 6.96 20.66
C ASN A 99 1.59 6.39 20.22
N TRP A 100 2.26 7.11 19.32
CA TRP A 100 3.62 6.82 18.86
C TRP A 100 4.64 6.67 20.00
N GLU A 101 4.54 7.50 21.04
CA GLU A 101 5.49 7.49 22.17
C GLU A 101 5.41 6.17 22.94
N GLN A 102 4.19 5.66 23.15
CA GLN A 102 3.98 4.37 23.79
C GLN A 102 4.49 3.19 22.94
N PHE A 103 4.39 3.30 21.62
CA PHE A 103 4.92 2.30 20.69
C PHE A 103 6.45 2.27 20.71
N VAL A 104 7.09 3.44 20.69
CA VAL A 104 8.54 3.59 20.80
C VAL A 104 9.07 3.02 22.11
N ASP A 105 8.37 3.24 23.21
CA ASP A 105 8.74 2.70 24.53
C ASP A 105 8.61 1.17 24.60
N GLN A 106 7.67 0.57 23.86
CA GLN A 106 7.45 -0.89 23.85
C GLN A 106 8.44 -1.64 22.95
N GLN A 107 8.71 -1.15 21.74
CA GLN A 107 9.62 -1.82 20.79
C GLN A 107 11.09 -1.42 20.95
N GLY A 108 11.37 -0.33 21.66
CA GLY A 108 12.71 0.24 21.83
C GLY A 108 13.08 1.16 20.68
N GLY A 109 13.16 2.47 20.97
CA GLY A 109 13.34 3.52 19.95
C GLY A 109 14.57 3.39 19.05
N GLN A 110 15.65 2.75 19.50
CA GLN A 110 16.83 2.53 18.67
C GLN A 110 16.55 1.53 17.53
N SER A 111 15.85 0.43 17.81
CA SER A 111 15.45 -0.57 16.82
C SER A 111 14.55 0.04 15.75
N ILE A 112 13.55 0.83 16.16
CA ILE A 112 12.67 1.55 15.24
C ILE A 112 13.49 2.49 14.36
N TRP A 113 14.46 3.19 14.95
CA TRP A 113 15.23 4.17 14.21
C TRP A 113 16.18 3.54 13.20
N ASP A 114 16.82 2.43 13.55
CA ASP A 114 17.68 1.68 12.63
C ASP A 114 16.87 1.13 11.45
N ASN A 115 15.68 0.54 11.71
CA ASN A 115 14.77 0.08 10.64
C ASN A 115 14.32 1.23 9.71
N LEU A 116 13.97 2.40 10.28
CA LEU A 116 13.60 3.57 9.48
C LEU A 116 14.78 4.10 8.65
N ARG A 117 16.01 4.01 9.16
CA ARG A 117 17.21 4.39 8.41
C ARG A 117 17.49 3.42 7.26
N ASP A 118 17.31 2.12 7.46
CA ASP A 118 17.49 1.12 6.42
C ASP A 118 16.47 1.30 5.29
N GLU A 119 15.20 1.53 5.65
CA GLU A 119 14.14 1.83 4.69
C GLU A 119 14.41 3.16 3.96
N ALA A 120 14.86 4.19 4.68
CA ALA A 120 15.24 5.46 4.09
C ALA A 120 16.40 5.33 3.11
N LEU A 121 17.40 4.52 3.43
CA LEU A 121 18.53 4.24 2.54
C LEU A 121 18.02 3.65 1.22
N ARG A 122 17.17 2.61 1.30
CA ARG A 122 16.56 1.99 0.10
C ARG A 122 15.74 3.01 -0.67
N ARG A 123 14.90 3.82 -0.03
CA ARG A 123 14.07 4.84 -0.69
C ARG A 123 14.91 5.90 -1.41
N VAL A 124 16.00 6.36 -0.79
CA VAL A 124 16.93 7.32 -1.41
C VAL A 124 17.66 6.68 -2.60
N GLN A 125 18.15 5.44 -2.46
CA GLN A 125 18.79 4.71 -3.56
C GLN A 125 17.84 4.54 -4.75
N THR A 126 16.59 4.13 -4.49
CA THR A 126 15.54 4.00 -5.51
C THR A 126 15.31 5.34 -6.21
N SER A 127 15.11 6.42 -5.44
CA SER A 127 14.86 7.76 -5.99
C SER A 127 16.02 8.26 -6.87
N LEU A 128 17.27 8.08 -6.43
CA LEU A 128 18.45 8.47 -7.19
C LEU A 128 18.60 7.65 -8.48
N THR A 129 18.38 6.34 -8.39
CA THR A 129 18.45 5.43 -9.54
C THR A 129 17.36 5.76 -10.56
N PHE A 130 16.14 5.99 -10.09
CA PHE A 130 15.01 6.41 -10.93
C PHE A 130 15.28 7.76 -11.60
N GLY A 131 15.83 8.73 -10.86
CA GLY A 131 16.23 10.01 -11.41
C GLY A 131 17.32 9.90 -12.48
N ALA A 132 18.26 8.95 -12.34
CA ALA A 132 19.27 8.66 -13.35
C ALA A 132 18.65 8.04 -14.61
N VAL A 133 17.78 7.03 -14.46
CA VAL A 133 17.06 6.39 -15.58
C VAL A 133 16.17 7.40 -16.31
N ALA A 134 15.45 8.25 -15.58
CA ALA A 134 14.62 9.29 -16.18
C ALA A 134 15.44 10.27 -17.03
N LYS A 135 16.63 10.66 -16.57
CA LYS A 135 17.53 11.54 -17.32
C LYS A 135 18.08 10.86 -18.57
N ASP A 136 18.52 9.60 -18.47
CA ASP A 136 19.10 8.85 -19.58
C ASP A 136 18.06 8.55 -20.67
N ALA A 137 16.87 8.09 -20.26
CA ALA A 137 15.76 7.80 -21.16
C ALA A 137 14.94 9.05 -21.56
N ASN A 138 15.32 10.24 -21.07
CA ASN A 138 14.62 11.51 -21.28
C ASN A 138 13.11 11.45 -20.95
N ILE A 139 12.77 10.75 -19.86
CA ILE A 139 11.41 10.63 -19.35
C ILE A 139 11.11 11.85 -18.50
N VAL A 140 10.12 12.63 -18.93
CA VAL A 140 9.62 13.80 -18.20
C VAL A 140 8.11 13.68 -18.01
N VAL A 141 7.62 14.21 -16.89
CA VAL A 141 6.18 14.37 -16.67
C VAL A 141 5.73 15.61 -17.42
N THR A 142 4.79 15.43 -18.35
CA THR A 142 4.21 16.56 -19.07
C THR A 142 3.12 17.21 -18.23
N GLU A 143 2.86 18.50 -18.50
CA GLU A 143 1.76 19.20 -17.83
C GLU A 143 0.41 18.50 -18.08
N ALA A 144 0.18 18.00 -19.29
CA ALA A 144 -1.05 17.28 -19.62
C ALA A 144 -1.23 16.01 -18.76
N GLU A 145 -0.18 15.21 -18.57
CA GLU A 145 -0.22 14.02 -17.71
C GLU A 145 -0.45 14.40 -16.24
N PHE A 146 0.19 15.47 -15.77
CA PHE A 146 0.02 15.97 -14.41
C PHE A 146 -1.43 16.40 -14.13
N HIS A 147 -2.04 17.14 -15.06
CA HIS A 147 -3.45 17.55 -14.95
C HIS A 147 -4.39 16.34 -15.05
N GLN A 148 -4.09 15.36 -15.92
CA GLN A 148 -4.88 14.14 -16.05
C GLN A 148 -4.91 13.33 -14.74
N GLU A 149 -3.76 13.19 -14.08
CA GLU A 149 -3.67 12.47 -12.80
C GLU A 149 -4.42 13.24 -11.69
N ILE A 150 -4.35 14.57 -11.67
CA ILE A 150 -5.18 15.39 -10.75
C ILE A 150 -6.67 15.16 -10.99
N ALA A 151 -7.10 15.16 -12.25
CA ALA A 151 -8.51 14.93 -12.59
C ALA A 151 -8.95 13.52 -12.17
N GLN A 152 -8.07 12.52 -12.27
CA GLN A 152 -8.33 11.16 -11.79
C GLN A 152 -8.47 11.12 -10.27
N LEU A 153 -7.49 11.65 -9.53
CA LEU A 153 -7.55 11.74 -8.07
C LEU A 153 -8.77 12.52 -7.57
N ALA A 154 -9.18 13.55 -8.31
CA ALA A 154 -10.37 14.32 -7.99
C ALA A 154 -11.65 13.48 -8.11
N ARG A 155 -11.77 12.66 -9.17
CA ARG A 155 -12.88 11.72 -9.35
C ARG A 155 -12.92 10.66 -8.26
N GLU A 156 -11.78 10.05 -7.94
CA GLU A 156 -11.66 9.03 -6.90
C GLU A 156 -12.09 9.58 -5.53
N LYS A 157 -11.70 10.81 -5.20
CA LYS A 157 -12.05 11.45 -3.93
C LYS A 157 -13.38 12.20 -3.93
N GLY A 158 -14.17 12.10 -5.00
CA GLY A 158 -15.45 12.82 -5.14
C GLY A 158 -15.33 14.35 -5.04
N MET A 159 -14.20 14.93 -5.42
CA MET A 159 -13.93 16.37 -5.35
C MET A 159 -13.87 17.03 -6.73
N ASP A 160 -14.10 18.34 -6.79
CA ASP A 160 -13.96 19.11 -8.03
C ASP A 160 -12.48 19.25 -8.43
N GLU A 161 -12.18 19.12 -9.72
CA GLU A 161 -10.82 19.19 -10.26
C GLU A 161 -10.12 20.52 -9.94
N LYS A 162 -10.84 21.66 -9.97
CA LYS A 162 -10.25 22.96 -9.62
C LYS A 162 -9.93 23.05 -8.13
N GLN A 163 -10.71 22.38 -7.29
CA GLN A 163 -10.45 22.30 -5.86
C GLN A 163 -9.22 21.43 -5.58
N ALA A 164 -9.12 20.27 -6.23
CA ALA A 164 -7.96 19.38 -6.15
C ALA A 164 -6.67 20.10 -6.60
N MET A 165 -6.73 20.78 -7.75
CA MET A 165 -5.60 21.57 -8.25
C MET A 165 -5.19 22.69 -7.29
N ARG A 166 -6.14 23.41 -6.69
CA ARG A 166 -5.85 24.45 -5.68
C ARG A 166 -5.21 23.87 -4.43
N GLN A 167 -5.66 22.72 -3.96
CA GLN A 167 -5.05 22.04 -2.81
C GLN A 167 -3.60 21.65 -3.10
N LEU A 168 -3.33 21.09 -4.28
CA LEU A 168 -1.96 20.78 -4.69
C LEU A 168 -1.10 22.02 -4.88
N ALA A 169 -1.63 23.09 -5.48
CA ALA A 169 -0.89 24.34 -5.66
C ALA A 169 -0.50 24.99 -4.32
N ASN A 170 -1.33 24.82 -3.29
CA ASN A 170 -1.04 25.31 -1.93
C ASN A 170 -0.11 24.36 -1.14
N ASN A 171 0.17 23.17 -1.64
CA ASN A 171 1.03 22.18 -1.00
C ASN A 171 2.09 21.68 -1.97
N ALA A 172 3.22 22.42 -2.03
CA ALA A 172 4.35 22.10 -2.90
C ALA A 172 4.88 20.66 -2.69
N GLN A 173 4.84 20.15 -1.45
CA GLN A 173 5.23 18.78 -1.17
C GLN A 173 4.29 17.78 -1.83
N ALA A 174 2.98 17.99 -1.74
CA ALA A 174 2.00 17.13 -2.39
C ALA A 174 2.11 17.16 -3.92
N ALA A 175 2.35 18.34 -4.49
CA ALA A 175 2.60 18.48 -5.94
C ALA A 175 3.86 17.73 -6.38
N GLN A 176 4.95 17.82 -5.61
CA GLN A 176 6.17 17.07 -5.89
C GLN A 176 5.94 15.55 -5.78
N SER A 177 5.26 15.08 -4.73
CA SER A 177 4.95 13.66 -4.56
C SER A 177 4.10 13.12 -5.72
N LEU A 178 3.15 13.90 -6.23
CA LEU A 178 2.35 13.50 -7.40
C LEU A 178 3.22 13.41 -8.65
N ASN A 179 4.10 14.38 -8.88
CA ASN A 179 5.02 14.35 -10.00
C ASN A 179 5.94 13.12 -9.92
N ASP A 180 6.49 12.83 -8.74
CA ASP A 180 7.37 11.68 -8.52
C ASP A 180 6.63 10.35 -8.71
N LEU A 181 5.35 10.28 -8.33
CA LEU A 181 4.48 9.12 -8.58
C LEU A 181 4.31 8.86 -10.09
N ILE A 182 3.97 9.90 -10.85
CA ILE A 182 3.77 9.79 -12.31
C ILE A 182 5.09 9.40 -12.98
N LEU A 183 6.20 10.03 -12.58
CA LEU A 183 7.52 9.73 -13.10
C LEU A 183 7.92 8.28 -12.83
N SER A 184 7.72 7.81 -11.59
CA SER A 184 7.97 6.43 -11.18
C SER A 184 7.20 5.43 -12.03
N ARG A 185 5.88 5.65 -12.22
CA ARG A 185 5.04 4.79 -13.06
C ARG A 185 5.55 4.74 -14.51
N LYS A 186 5.98 5.87 -15.07
CA LYS A 186 6.55 5.94 -16.43
C LYS A 186 7.89 5.20 -16.55
N ILE A 187 8.76 5.32 -15.56
CA ILE A 187 10.03 4.58 -15.51
C ILE A 187 9.76 3.07 -15.44
N ILE A 188 8.87 2.64 -14.57
CA ILE A 188 8.51 1.22 -14.43
C ILE A 188 7.92 0.68 -15.74
N ALA A 189 7.01 1.42 -16.39
CA ALA A 189 6.48 1.05 -17.69
C ALA A 189 7.58 0.94 -18.77
N TYR A 190 8.50 1.90 -18.81
CA TYR A 190 9.65 1.89 -19.72
C TYR A 190 10.57 0.68 -19.51
N LEU A 191 10.79 0.29 -18.25
CA LEU A 191 11.60 -0.88 -17.89
C LEU A 191 10.87 -2.19 -18.21
N LEU A 192 9.57 -2.27 -17.97
CA LEU A 192 8.76 -3.45 -18.27
C LEU A 192 8.76 -3.83 -19.76
N GLU A 193 8.87 -2.85 -20.66
CA GLU A 193 9.00 -3.10 -22.10
C GLU A 193 10.36 -3.72 -22.50
N ARG A 194 11.36 -3.65 -21.62
CA ARG A 194 12.77 -3.98 -21.93
C ARG A 194 13.33 -5.11 -21.08
N VAL A 195 12.61 -5.55 -20.06
CA VAL A 195 13.02 -6.62 -19.14
C VAL A 195 12.25 -7.89 -19.46
N GLU A 196 12.96 -9.02 -19.50
CA GLU A 196 12.35 -10.33 -19.59
C GLU A 196 11.82 -10.74 -18.21
N VAL A 197 10.50 -10.86 -18.09
CA VAL A 197 9.83 -11.24 -16.84
C VAL A 197 9.64 -12.75 -16.81
N ASN A 198 10.38 -13.42 -15.93
CA ASN A 198 10.22 -14.86 -15.68
C ASN A 198 9.13 -15.07 -14.62
N TYR A 199 8.08 -15.78 -15.01
CA TYR A 199 7.02 -16.18 -14.08
C TYR A 199 7.49 -17.37 -13.26
N VAL A 200 7.31 -17.27 -11.95
CA VAL A 200 7.54 -18.37 -11.00
C VAL A 200 6.17 -18.85 -10.55
N ASP A 201 6.00 -20.17 -10.43
CA ASP A 201 4.76 -20.75 -9.91
C ASP A 201 4.45 -20.20 -8.51
N ALA A 202 3.16 -20.15 -8.19
CA ALA A 202 2.72 -19.71 -6.87
C ALA A 202 3.43 -20.54 -5.77
N PRO A 203 4.02 -19.89 -4.74
CA PRO A 203 4.55 -20.64 -3.61
C PRO A 203 3.44 -21.47 -2.99
N ASP A 204 3.76 -22.71 -2.59
CA ASP A 204 2.83 -23.61 -1.89
C ASP A 204 2.19 -22.88 -0.69
N GLU A 205 0.90 -23.10 -0.44
CA GLU A 205 0.07 -22.47 0.61
C GLU A 205 0.70 -22.52 2.03
N ALA A 206 1.74 -23.33 2.24
CA ALA A 206 2.49 -23.43 3.48
C ALA A 206 3.40 -22.22 3.80
N ASP A 207 3.64 -21.29 2.86
CA ASP A 207 4.55 -20.13 3.02
C ASP A 207 3.82 -18.76 3.09
N GLU A 208 2.50 -18.76 3.33
CA GLU A 208 1.70 -17.51 3.45
C GLU A 208 2.10 -16.60 4.62
N GLY A 209 2.90 -17.08 5.56
CA GLY A 209 3.32 -16.32 6.75
C GLY A 209 4.18 -15.08 6.46
N ALA A 210 4.85 -15.02 5.30
CA ALA A 210 5.77 -13.92 4.97
C ALA A 210 5.14 -12.78 4.14
N SER A 211 4.05 -13.06 3.38
CA SER A 211 3.42 -12.07 2.48
C SER A 211 2.37 -11.18 3.19
N GLN A 212 1.88 -11.60 4.36
CA GLN A 212 0.83 -10.88 5.09
C GLN A 212 1.26 -9.49 5.62
N ALA A 213 2.57 -9.22 5.73
CA ALA A 213 3.06 -7.92 6.21
C ALA A 213 2.90 -6.78 5.18
N SER A 214 2.82 -7.09 3.88
CA SER A 214 2.71 -6.08 2.81
C SER A 214 1.27 -5.89 2.32
N GLY A 215 0.47 -6.96 2.29
CA GLY A 215 -0.93 -6.92 1.81
C GLY A 215 -1.91 -6.30 2.81
N ALA A 216 -1.62 -6.37 4.11
CA ALA A 216 -2.44 -5.76 5.16
C ALA A 216 -2.53 -4.22 5.03
N ALA A 217 -1.54 -3.58 4.41
CA ALA A 217 -1.53 -2.14 4.19
C ALA A 217 -2.46 -1.68 3.04
N VAL A 218 -2.76 -2.56 2.07
CA VAL A 218 -3.64 -2.24 0.93
C VAL A 218 -5.08 -2.68 1.20
N ALA A 219 -5.30 -3.79 1.91
CA ALA A 219 -6.63 -4.18 2.37
C ALA A 219 -7.25 -3.14 3.32
N SER A 220 -6.44 -2.54 4.20
CA SER A 220 -6.88 -1.44 5.06
C SER A 220 -7.28 -0.17 4.29
N ALA A 221 -6.90 -0.01 3.02
CA ALA A 221 -7.28 1.14 2.20
C ALA A 221 -8.62 0.93 1.46
N LEU A 222 -9.01 -0.31 1.21
CA LEU A 222 -10.29 -0.65 0.57
C LEU A 222 -11.41 -0.92 1.58
N GLU A 223 -11.09 -1.33 2.81
CA GLU A 223 -12.09 -1.53 3.87
C GLU A 223 -12.61 -0.22 4.51
N GLN A 224 -11.97 0.93 4.27
CA GLN A 224 -12.40 2.21 4.85
C GLN A 224 -13.50 2.93 4.04
N GLU A 225 -13.75 2.55 2.78
CA GLU A 225 -14.79 3.19 1.95
C GLU A 225 -16.16 2.50 2.01
N GLU A 226 -16.25 1.26 2.50
CA GLU A 226 -17.52 0.49 2.50
C GLU A 226 -18.28 0.49 3.84
N TYR A 227 -17.67 0.92 4.95
CA TYR A 227 -18.30 0.82 6.28
C TYR A 227 -18.98 2.10 6.80
N GLU A 228 -18.94 3.22 6.08
CA GLU A 228 -19.59 4.47 6.54
C GLU A 228 -21.10 4.57 6.20
N VAL A 229 -21.69 3.59 5.49
CA VAL A 229 -23.10 3.69 5.02
C VAL A 229 -24.11 2.81 5.78
N LEU A 230 -23.71 2.06 6.82
CA LEU A 230 -24.63 1.14 7.53
C LEU A 230 -24.80 1.39 9.03
N SER A 231 -24.56 2.61 9.51
CA SER A 231 -24.90 2.97 10.90
C SER A 231 -25.68 4.28 11.01
N GLU A 232 -26.79 4.41 10.29
CA GLU A 232 -27.91 5.28 10.70
C GLU A 232 -29.23 4.55 10.38
N ASP A 233 -29.73 3.79 11.36
CA ASP A 233 -31.12 3.77 11.85
C ASP A 233 -31.30 2.68 12.95
#